data_AF-A0A7K1XW00-F1
#
_entry.id   AF-A0A7K1XW00-F1
#
_cell.length_a   1.000
_cell.length_b   1.000
_cell.length_c   1.000
_cell.angle_alpha   90.00
_cell.angle_beta   90.00
_cell.angle_gamma   90.00
#
_symmetry.space_group_name_H-M   'P 1'
#
loop_
_entity.id
_entity.type
_entity.pdbx_description
1 polymer ?
#
loop_
_entity_poly.entity_id
_entity_poly.type
_entity_poly.pdbx_seq_one_letter_code
_entity_poly.pdbx_strand_id
1 'polypeptide(L)'
;MKLSELPEKYPRLKYAVLLLWIVMALLVTRGRISHDAINNFLIFKYTYFHALNGQNLYDLYPANYYDSNHYGPLFSLVIAPFALLPKGIDMYAWQVCMVLIFFAAVNKLPIRVKEKLFLMVICSQELHISLLEFQTNSAVAAMIMLTWICIENKKDFWAALFIVAGFYIKLYGIVGLAFFFFSDNKKVLVQSLIFWGAALFVAPMAIFSPSFVVQSYNDWYHSLVFKNLQNEAITNPYQDISVMGMIRKISGNGEIPTLPVLLAGMFLFSLPYLRVDRLSNRPFRLMMLSSVLLFTVLFSTGSEHATYIVAFAGIGIWFVTLKRSWDKWQWAFFLVVMYFGSLFYSDLSTYHFRAQIMRPYALKALPCLLVWLAISAQLIRGQVCFRFTPRYFQFVNTLKSNKIYEGQSR
;
A
#
# COMPACT_ATOMS: atom_id res chain seq x y z
N MET A 1 -30.52 22.09 21.63
CA MET A 1 -29.08 22.30 21.40
C MET A 1 -28.75 21.85 19.97
N LYS A 2 -28.48 22.79 19.05
CA LYS A 2 -28.21 22.47 17.65
C LYS A 2 -26.84 21.78 17.56
N LEU A 3 -26.75 20.68 16.82
CA LEU A 3 -25.51 19.91 16.56
C LEU A 3 -24.43 20.67 15.75
N SER A 4 -24.57 21.99 15.60
CA SER A 4 -23.70 22.89 14.84
C SER A 4 -22.62 23.58 15.68
N GLU A 5 -22.60 23.40 17.01
CA GLU A 5 -21.73 24.17 17.92
C GLU A 5 -20.84 23.30 18.82
N LEU A 6 -20.30 22.19 18.28
CA LEU A 6 -19.11 21.60 18.86
C LEU A 6 -17.89 22.23 18.18
N PRO A 7 -16.97 22.90 18.92
CA PRO A 7 -15.75 23.42 18.32
C PRO A 7 -15.04 22.28 17.58
N GLU A 8 -14.58 22.52 16.35
CA GLU A 8 -13.88 21.54 15.53
C GLU A 8 -12.59 21.09 16.23
N LYS A 9 -12.71 20.13 17.15
CA LYS A 9 -11.61 19.48 17.87
C LYS A 9 -10.89 18.46 16.97
N TYR A 10 -11.56 18.00 15.92
CA TYR A 10 -11.13 16.96 14.99
C TYR A 10 -9.96 17.33 14.05
N PRO A 11 -9.82 18.56 13.51
CA PRO A 11 -8.72 18.93 12.62
C PRO A 11 -7.35 18.88 13.28
N ARG A 12 -7.26 19.11 14.60
CA ARG A 12 -6.00 19.01 15.37
C ARG A 12 -5.64 17.56 15.71
N LEU A 13 -6.65 16.72 15.98
CA LEU A 13 -6.44 15.34 16.41
C LEU A 13 -5.70 14.48 15.39
N LYS A 14 -5.88 14.72 14.08
CA LYS A 14 -5.14 13.98 13.04
C LYS A 14 -3.63 14.26 13.10
N TYR A 15 -3.22 15.47 13.49
CA TYR A 15 -1.81 15.80 13.66
C TYR A 15 -1.24 15.22 14.96
N ALA A 16 -2.08 15.03 15.99
CA ALA A 16 -1.70 14.25 17.15
C ALA A 16 -1.44 12.77 16.80
N VAL A 17 -2.30 12.15 15.97
CA VAL A 17 -2.06 10.79 15.44
C VAL A 17 -0.77 10.74 14.62
N LEU A 18 -0.53 11.73 13.75
CA LEU A 18 0.73 11.83 13.01
C LEU A 18 1.94 11.92 13.95
N LEU A 19 1.87 12.76 14.98
CA LEU A 19 2.94 12.89 15.97
C LEU A 19 3.20 11.56 16.68
N LEU A 20 2.14 10.84 17.08
CA LEU A 20 2.28 9.50 17.67
C LEU A 20 2.94 8.51 16.71
N TRP A 21 2.59 8.53 15.42
CA TRP A 21 3.24 7.68 14.43
C TRP A 21 4.71 8.06 14.17
N ILE A 22 5.05 9.34 14.20
CA ILE A 22 6.44 9.79 14.10
C ILE A 22 7.23 9.32 15.32
N VAL A 23 6.70 9.53 16.54
CA VAL A 23 7.33 9.02 17.76
C VAL A 23 7.50 7.51 17.70
N MET A 24 6.49 6.77 17.25
CA MET A 24 6.57 5.33 17.02
C MET A 24 7.69 4.96 16.06
N ALA A 25 7.81 5.66 14.91
CA ALA A 25 8.90 5.42 13.96
C ALA A 25 10.28 5.67 14.58
N LEU A 26 10.44 6.74 15.38
CA LEU A 26 11.70 7.02 16.08
C LEU A 26 12.04 5.94 17.12
N LEU A 27 11.08 5.53 17.94
CA LEU A 27 11.28 4.51 18.97
C LEU A 27 11.58 3.13 18.37
N VAL A 28 10.82 2.73 17.34
CA VAL A 28 11.06 1.49 16.59
C VAL A 28 12.45 1.52 15.97
N THR A 29 12.81 2.58 15.26
CA THR A 29 14.13 2.69 14.62
C THR A 29 15.26 2.58 15.64
N ARG A 30 15.15 3.28 16.78
CA ARG A 30 16.12 3.17 17.87
C ARG A 30 16.26 1.73 18.38
N GLY A 31 15.13 1.05 18.63
CA GLY A 31 15.12 -0.32 19.09
C GLY A 31 15.69 -1.30 18.07
N ARG A 32 15.46 -1.09 16.78
CA ARG A 32 16.03 -1.95 15.73
C ARG A 32 17.54 -1.76 15.57
N ILE A 33 18.02 -0.53 15.67
CA ILE A 33 19.47 -0.23 15.69
C ILE A 33 20.15 -0.92 16.88
N SER A 34 19.54 -0.86 18.08
CA SER A 34 20.16 -1.45 19.29
C SER A 34 20.25 -2.97 19.27
N HIS A 35 19.43 -3.65 18.45
CA HIS A 35 19.44 -5.10 18.29
C HIS A 35 20.06 -5.56 16.96
N ASP A 36 20.74 -4.67 16.24
CA ASP A 36 21.31 -4.91 14.90
C ASP A 36 20.31 -5.49 13.88
N ALA A 37 19.03 -5.19 14.06
CA ALA A 37 17.93 -5.75 13.28
C ALA A 37 17.52 -4.80 12.14
N ILE A 38 18.53 -4.38 11.35
CA ILE A 38 18.45 -3.30 10.34
C ILE A 38 18.71 -3.79 8.91
N ASN A 39 18.75 -5.11 8.70
CA ASN A 39 19.17 -5.73 7.43
C ASN A 39 18.43 -5.18 6.19
N ASN A 40 17.11 -5.04 6.24
CA ASN A 40 16.32 -4.54 5.11
C ASN A 40 16.71 -3.10 4.73
N PHE A 41 17.01 -2.25 5.71
CA PHE A 41 17.50 -0.90 5.41
C PHE A 41 18.89 -0.93 4.79
N LEU A 42 19.78 -1.83 5.25
CA LEU A 42 21.10 -1.99 4.64
C LEU A 42 20.99 -2.41 3.17
N ILE A 43 20.12 -3.37 2.83
CA ILE A 43 19.84 -3.75 1.44
C ILE A 43 19.44 -2.51 0.62
N PHE A 44 18.56 -1.66 1.16
CA PHE A 44 18.12 -0.46 0.44
C PHE A 44 19.28 0.52 0.26
N LYS A 45 20.01 0.82 1.34
CA LYS A 45 21.14 1.74 1.32
C LYS A 45 22.18 1.31 0.28
N TYR A 46 22.55 0.04 0.29
CA TYR A 46 23.56 -0.49 -0.61
C TYR A 46 23.05 -0.68 -2.03
N THR A 47 21.74 -0.75 -2.28
CA THR A 47 21.19 -0.70 -3.65
C THR A 47 21.67 0.55 -4.41
N TYR A 48 21.78 1.70 -3.74
CA TYR A 48 22.35 2.91 -4.34
C TYR A 48 23.87 2.79 -4.59
N PHE A 49 24.64 2.31 -3.60
CA PHE A 49 26.09 2.20 -3.73
C PHE A 49 26.53 1.11 -4.71
N HIS A 50 25.82 -0.01 -4.78
CA HIS A 50 26.04 -1.05 -5.79
C HIS A 50 25.75 -0.51 -7.19
N ALA A 51 24.67 0.27 -7.37
CA ALA A 51 24.39 0.95 -8.63
C ALA A 51 25.51 1.93 -9.03
N LEU A 52 26.01 2.71 -8.07
CA LEU A 52 27.10 3.66 -8.29
C LEU A 52 28.40 2.98 -8.72
N ASN A 53 28.66 1.78 -8.18
CA ASN A 53 29.84 0.99 -8.49
C ASN A 53 29.66 0.05 -9.71
N GLY A 54 28.51 0.08 -10.38
CA GLY A 54 28.19 -0.83 -11.49
C GLY A 54 28.11 -2.30 -11.08
N GLN A 55 27.85 -2.58 -9.80
CA GLN A 55 27.70 -3.92 -9.25
C GLN A 55 26.28 -4.44 -9.46
N ASN A 56 26.13 -5.74 -9.71
CA ASN A 56 24.81 -6.36 -9.88
C ASN A 56 23.93 -6.07 -8.65
N LEU A 57 22.74 -5.51 -8.86
CA LEU A 57 21.89 -5.12 -7.73
C LEU A 57 21.32 -6.32 -6.95
N TYR A 58 21.31 -7.52 -7.54
CA TYR A 58 20.56 -8.67 -7.06
C TYR A 58 21.44 -9.82 -6.54
N ASP A 59 22.76 -9.67 -6.65
CA ASP A 59 23.75 -10.60 -6.08
C ASP A 59 23.79 -10.51 -4.53
N LEU A 60 24.48 -11.49 -3.93
CA LEU A 60 24.69 -11.56 -2.49
C LEU A 60 25.94 -10.78 -2.07
N TYR A 61 25.80 -9.91 -1.07
CA TYR A 61 26.87 -9.12 -0.51
C TYR A 61 26.95 -9.30 1.01
N PRO A 62 27.41 -10.47 1.51
CA PRO A 62 27.40 -10.83 2.93
C PRO A 62 28.23 -9.88 3.82
N ALA A 63 29.17 -9.12 3.24
CA ALA A 63 29.90 -8.07 3.95
C ALA A 63 29.04 -6.83 4.24
N ASN A 64 27.90 -6.67 3.56
CA ASN A 64 27.02 -5.51 3.65
C ASN A 64 25.66 -5.83 4.27
N TYR A 65 25.09 -7.01 3.96
CA TYR A 65 23.78 -7.47 4.42
C TYR A 65 23.57 -8.98 4.18
N TYR A 66 22.52 -9.57 4.73
CA TYR A 66 22.30 -11.03 4.79
C TYR A 66 21.14 -11.58 3.93
N ASP A 67 20.69 -10.84 2.92
CA ASP A 67 19.70 -11.32 1.92
C ASP A 67 20.05 -10.68 0.56
N SER A 68 19.11 -10.57 -0.38
CA SER A 68 19.28 -9.92 -1.68
C SER A 68 18.25 -8.81 -1.88
N ASN A 69 18.58 -7.84 -2.74
CA ASN A 69 17.62 -6.85 -3.17
C ASN A 69 16.58 -7.49 -4.10
N HIS A 70 15.34 -7.01 -4.05
CA HIS A 70 14.27 -7.42 -4.98
C HIS A 70 13.49 -6.21 -5.52
N TYR A 71 14.03 -5.01 -5.34
CA TYR A 71 13.45 -3.76 -5.82
C TYR A 71 14.00 -3.42 -7.21
N GLY A 72 13.17 -2.79 -8.04
CA GLY A 72 13.58 -2.44 -9.40
C GLY A 72 14.64 -1.33 -9.43
N PRO A 73 15.35 -1.15 -10.56
CA PRO A 73 16.49 -0.23 -10.65
C PRO A 73 16.16 1.25 -10.32
N LEU A 74 14.91 1.68 -10.52
CA LEU A 74 14.44 3.00 -10.11
C LEU A 74 14.64 3.24 -8.60
N PHE A 75 14.57 2.20 -7.79
CA PHE A 75 14.70 2.29 -6.34
C PHE A 75 16.07 2.82 -5.89
N SER A 76 17.13 2.58 -6.67
CA SER A 76 18.46 3.15 -6.42
C SER A 76 18.42 4.69 -6.35
N LEU A 77 17.60 5.34 -7.17
CA LEU A 77 17.39 6.80 -7.09
C LEU A 77 16.52 7.21 -5.90
N VAL A 78 15.49 6.42 -5.60
CA VAL A 78 14.54 6.70 -4.52
C VAL A 78 15.22 6.65 -3.15
N ILE A 79 16.13 5.70 -2.96
CA ILE A 79 16.86 5.53 -1.70
C ILE A 79 18.08 6.46 -1.59
N ALA A 80 18.62 6.97 -2.70
CA ALA A 80 19.80 7.85 -2.75
C ALA A 80 19.80 8.98 -1.69
N PRO A 81 18.74 9.81 -1.53
CA PRO A 81 18.74 10.90 -0.55
C PRO A 81 18.84 10.41 0.90
N PHE A 82 18.49 9.15 1.18
CA PHE A 82 18.64 8.53 2.50
C PHE A 82 19.98 7.81 2.64
N ALA A 83 20.41 7.10 1.60
CA ALA A 83 21.66 6.34 1.57
C ALA A 83 22.91 7.23 1.78
N LEU A 84 22.83 8.48 1.30
CA LEU A 84 23.89 9.49 1.42
C LEU A 84 23.91 10.21 2.79
N LEU A 85 22.90 10.05 3.64
CA LEU A 85 22.90 10.64 4.97
C LEU A 85 23.90 9.93 5.90
N PRO A 86 24.41 10.63 6.94
CA PRO A 86 25.25 10.01 7.95
C PRO A 86 24.56 8.80 8.60
N LYS A 87 25.36 7.78 8.92
CA LYS A 87 24.89 6.56 9.58
C LYS A 87 24.11 6.91 10.85
N GLY A 88 22.93 6.33 11.00
CA GLY A 88 22.01 6.61 12.10
C GLY A 88 20.89 7.54 11.65
N ILE A 89 21.21 8.70 11.06
CA ILE A 89 20.21 9.67 10.58
C ILE A 89 19.45 9.12 9.37
N ASP A 90 20.16 8.41 8.50
CA ASP A 90 19.63 7.73 7.31
C ASP A 90 18.39 6.87 7.61
N MET A 91 18.47 6.00 8.62
CA MET A 91 17.39 5.11 9.05
C MET A 91 16.19 5.86 9.61
N TYR A 92 16.41 6.86 10.46
CA TYR A 92 15.32 7.67 11.03
C TYR A 92 14.59 8.45 9.94
N ALA A 93 15.33 9.08 9.02
CA ALA A 93 14.76 9.84 7.92
C ALA A 93 13.90 8.95 7.01
N TRP A 94 14.38 7.74 6.69
CA TRP A 94 13.63 6.77 5.90
C TRP A 94 12.30 6.38 6.55
N GLN A 95 12.33 6.03 7.83
CA GLN A 95 11.14 5.55 8.56
C GLN A 95 10.11 6.67 8.76
N VAL A 96 10.56 7.89 9.05
CA VAL A 96 9.69 9.07 9.10
C VAL A 96 9.07 9.34 7.72
N CYS A 97 9.84 9.21 6.64
CA CYS A 97 9.32 9.36 5.28
C CYS A 97 8.19 8.36 4.98
N MET A 98 8.35 7.09 5.36
CA MET A 98 7.31 6.06 5.22
C MET A 98 6.01 6.43 5.93
N VAL A 99 6.11 6.96 7.17
CA VAL A 99 4.96 7.46 7.93
C VAL A 99 4.30 8.67 7.23
N LEU A 100 5.10 9.65 6.81
CA LEU A 100 4.60 10.89 6.20
C LEU A 100 3.86 10.63 4.90
N ILE A 101 4.41 9.77 4.03
CA ILE A 101 3.79 9.42 2.75
C ILE A 101 2.43 8.74 2.98
N PHE A 102 2.36 7.77 3.90
CA PHE A 102 1.12 7.08 4.21
C PHE A 102 0.08 8.02 4.83
N PHE A 103 0.47 8.83 5.82
CA PHE A 103 -0.40 9.84 6.42
C PHE A 103 -0.94 10.82 5.38
N ALA A 104 -0.08 11.31 4.47
CA ALA A 104 -0.48 12.25 3.43
C ALA A 104 -1.54 11.67 2.50
N ALA A 105 -1.41 10.40 2.10
CA ALA A 105 -2.40 9.71 1.27
C ALA A 105 -3.75 9.58 1.99
N VAL A 106 -3.77 9.08 3.24
CA VAL A 106 -5.00 8.98 4.04
C VAL A 106 -5.65 10.35 4.25
N ASN A 107 -4.85 11.37 4.58
CA ASN A 107 -5.35 12.72 4.81
C ASN A 107 -5.94 13.35 3.53
N LYS A 108 -5.54 12.92 2.34
CA LYS A 108 -6.09 13.37 1.05
C LYS A 108 -7.36 12.62 0.61
N LEU A 109 -7.71 11.49 1.23
CA LEU A 109 -8.96 10.80 0.91
C LEU A 109 -10.18 11.71 1.12
N PRO A 110 -11.21 11.66 0.25
CA PRO A 110 -12.37 12.55 0.32
C PRO A 110 -13.46 12.05 1.30
N ILE A 111 -13.05 11.64 2.50
CA ILE A 111 -13.91 11.17 3.61
C ILE A 111 -13.85 12.16 4.79
N ARG A 112 -14.81 12.13 5.73
CA ARG A 112 -14.79 13.08 6.85
C ARG A 112 -13.62 12.79 7.79
N VAL A 113 -13.22 13.79 8.56
CA VAL A 113 -12.03 13.71 9.45
C VAL A 113 -12.17 12.57 10.47
N LYS A 114 -13.38 12.32 10.98
CA LYS A 114 -13.62 11.21 11.93
C LYS A 114 -13.32 9.85 11.29
N GLU A 115 -13.67 9.65 10.03
CA GLU A 115 -13.36 8.42 9.30
C GLU A 115 -11.87 8.30 9.01
N LYS A 116 -11.19 9.40 8.66
CA LYS A 116 -9.72 9.40 8.52
C LYS A 116 -9.04 8.96 9.81
N LEU A 117 -9.46 9.51 10.94
CA LEU A 117 -8.93 9.13 12.25
C LEU A 117 -9.16 7.66 12.55
N PHE A 118 -10.36 7.13 12.28
CA PHE A 118 -10.67 5.72 12.50
C PHE A 118 -9.84 4.80 11.60
N LEU A 119 -9.69 5.15 10.31
CA LEU A 119 -8.81 4.45 9.37
C LEU A 119 -7.36 4.46 9.85
N MET A 120 -6.84 5.61 10.30
CA MET A 120 -5.49 5.70 10.87
C MET A 120 -5.35 4.76 12.07
N VAL A 121 -6.30 4.75 13.00
CA VAL A 121 -6.25 3.83 14.15
C VAL A 121 -6.23 2.37 13.73
N ILE A 122 -7.07 1.97 12.77
CA ILE A 122 -7.07 0.60 12.19
C ILE A 122 -5.69 0.23 11.61
N CYS A 123 -5.03 1.18 10.94
CA CYS A 123 -3.75 0.94 10.29
C CYS A 123 -2.53 1.04 11.22
N SER A 124 -2.67 1.56 12.44
CA SER A 124 -1.53 1.84 13.32
C SER A 124 -0.67 0.61 13.60
N GLN A 125 -1.29 -0.54 13.87
CA GLN A 125 -0.54 -1.77 14.15
C GLN A 125 0.20 -2.29 12.92
N GLU A 126 -0.43 -2.25 11.74
CA GLU A 126 0.24 -2.68 10.51
C GLU A 126 1.33 -1.71 10.07
N LEU A 127 1.16 -0.42 10.33
CA LEU A 127 2.21 0.57 10.14
C LEU A 127 3.39 0.25 11.06
N HIS A 128 3.14 -0.03 12.34
CA HIS A 128 4.17 -0.46 13.29
C HIS A 128 4.94 -1.70 12.79
N ILE A 129 4.23 -2.75 12.33
CA ILE A 129 4.86 -3.96 11.79
C ILE A 129 5.69 -3.64 10.53
N SER A 130 5.18 -2.80 9.63
CA SER A 130 5.95 -2.36 8.45
C SER A 130 7.23 -1.61 8.83
N LEU A 131 7.19 -0.79 9.90
CA LEU A 131 8.37 -0.06 10.39
C LEU A 131 9.36 -1.01 11.08
N LEU A 132 8.93 -2.03 11.83
CA LEU A 132 9.84 -3.01 12.45
C LEU A 132 10.74 -3.68 11.40
N GLU A 133 10.22 -3.90 10.19
CA GLU A 133 10.92 -4.53 9.08
C GLU A 133 11.57 -3.52 8.11
N PHE A 134 11.57 -2.21 8.42
CA PHE A 134 12.05 -1.15 7.51
C PHE A 134 11.42 -1.16 6.10
N GLN A 135 10.21 -1.71 5.94
CA GLN A 135 9.60 -1.98 4.63
C GLN A 135 9.01 -0.75 3.94
N THR A 136 8.95 -0.81 2.60
CA THR A 136 8.34 0.21 1.71
C THR A 136 6.81 0.10 1.59
N ASN A 137 6.19 -0.90 2.23
CA ASN A 137 4.79 -1.28 1.97
C ASN A 137 3.77 -0.18 2.30
N SER A 138 4.07 0.69 3.28
CA SER A 138 3.25 1.87 3.57
C SER A 138 3.27 2.90 2.43
N ALA A 139 4.41 3.08 1.76
CA ALA A 139 4.50 3.89 0.54
C ALA A 139 3.76 3.23 -0.63
N VAL A 140 3.79 1.89 -0.77
CA VAL A 140 2.98 1.17 -1.77
C VAL A 140 1.48 1.43 -1.57
N ALA A 141 0.99 1.27 -0.33
CA ALA A 141 -0.41 1.57 0.01
C ALA A 141 -0.77 3.02 -0.35
N ALA A 142 0.13 3.95 -0.01
CA ALA A 142 -0.04 5.36 -0.33
C ALA A 142 -0.08 5.65 -1.82
N MET A 143 0.80 5.05 -2.62
CA MET A 143 0.83 5.22 -4.08
C MET A 143 -0.48 4.72 -4.71
N ILE A 144 -1.00 3.56 -4.30
CA ILE A 144 -2.30 3.05 -4.80
C ILE A 144 -3.44 4.03 -4.44
N MET A 145 -3.48 4.52 -3.20
CA MET A 145 -4.47 5.52 -2.78
C MET A 145 -4.31 6.83 -3.57
N LEU A 146 -3.08 7.30 -3.77
CA LEU A 146 -2.79 8.54 -4.50
C LEU A 146 -3.15 8.43 -5.99
N THR A 147 -2.95 7.27 -6.62
CA THR A 147 -3.44 6.99 -7.98
C THR A 147 -4.95 7.21 -8.06
N TRP A 148 -5.71 6.59 -7.15
CA TRP A 148 -7.16 6.75 -7.09
C TRP A 148 -7.56 8.20 -6.84
N ILE A 149 -6.92 8.88 -5.88
CA ILE A 149 -7.17 10.29 -5.55
C ILE A 149 -6.90 11.17 -6.77
N CYS A 150 -5.82 10.94 -7.51
CA CYS A 150 -5.49 11.72 -8.71
C CYS A 150 -6.53 11.52 -9.81
N ILE A 151 -6.96 10.28 -10.08
CA ILE A 151 -8.01 9.98 -11.06
C ILE A 151 -9.32 10.66 -10.68
N GLU A 152 -9.76 10.57 -9.42
CA GLU A 152 -10.97 11.24 -8.93
C GLU A 152 -10.92 12.77 -9.03
N ASN A 153 -9.71 13.32 -9.07
CA ASN A 153 -9.44 14.75 -9.22
C ASN A 153 -9.08 15.16 -10.65
N LYS A 154 -9.25 14.28 -11.65
CA LYS A 154 -8.90 14.54 -13.06
C LYS A 154 -7.42 14.89 -13.27
N LYS A 155 -6.54 14.39 -12.41
CA LYS A 155 -5.08 14.56 -12.44
C LYS A 155 -4.42 13.31 -13.01
N ASP A 156 -4.89 12.86 -14.17
CA ASP A 156 -4.48 11.59 -14.80
C ASP A 156 -2.97 11.49 -15.05
N PHE A 157 -2.32 12.63 -15.36
CA PHE A 157 -0.86 12.70 -15.50
C PHE A 157 -0.11 12.26 -14.24
N TRP A 158 -0.57 12.70 -13.07
CA TRP A 158 0.04 12.34 -11.79
C TRP A 158 -0.40 10.97 -11.31
N ALA A 159 -1.59 10.50 -11.70
CA ALA A 159 -1.99 9.12 -11.44
C ALA A 159 -1.05 8.13 -12.13
N ALA A 160 -0.70 8.39 -13.39
CA ALA A 160 0.27 7.59 -14.13
C ALA A 160 1.64 7.56 -13.44
N LEU A 161 2.12 8.69 -12.90
CA LEU A 161 3.35 8.73 -12.10
C LEU A 161 3.33 7.70 -10.96
N PHE A 162 2.27 7.70 -10.14
CA PHE A 162 2.18 6.78 -8.99
C PHE A 162 2.05 5.31 -9.42
N ILE A 163 1.38 5.02 -10.54
CA ILE A 163 1.31 3.66 -11.10
C ILE A 163 2.69 3.19 -11.53
N VAL A 164 3.38 3.97 -12.37
CA VAL A 164 4.66 3.58 -12.96
C VAL A 164 5.77 3.57 -11.90
N ALA A 165 5.86 4.61 -11.06
CA ALA A 165 6.85 4.66 -9.97
C ALA A 165 6.64 3.50 -9.00
N GLY A 166 5.39 3.23 -8.63
CA GLY A 166 5.03 2.06 -7.86
C GLY A 166 5.56 0.80 -8.53
N PHE A 167 5.17 0.55 -9.79
CA PHE A 167 5.58 -0.64 -10.55
C PHE A 167 7.10 -0.81 -10.65
N TYR A 168 7.86 0.24 -10.98
CA TYR A 168 9.32 0.20 -11.13
C TYR A 168 10.08 0.12 -9.80
N ILE A 169 9.48 0.50 -8.68
CA ILE A 169 10.06 0.26 -7.35
C ILE A 169 9.72 -1.17 -6.91
N LYS A 170 8.43 -1.52 -6.96
CA LYS A 170 7.85 -2.79 -6.52
C LYS A 170 6.60 -3.07 -7.35
N LEU A 171 6.53 -4.21 -8.02
CA LEU A 171 5.50 -4.54 -9.04
C LEU A 171 4.05 -4.20 -8.65
N TYR A 172 3.72 -4.17 -7.36
CA TYR A 172 2.40 -3.82 -6.81
C TYR A 172 1.80 -2.49 -7.30
N GLY A 173 2.58 -1.51 -7.76
CA GLY A 173 2.01 -0.28 -8.32
C GLY A 173 1.09 -0.50 -9.54
N ILE A 174 1.29 -1.60 -10.29
CA ILE A 174 0.53 -1.91 -11.51
C ILE A 174 -0.98 -2.05 -11.28
N VAL A 175 -1.39 -2.44 -10.07
CA VAL A 175 -2.80 -2.60 -9.70
C VAL A 175 -3.60 -1.29 -9.80
N GLY A 176 -2.92 -0.14 -9.80
CA GLY A 176 -3.54 1.16 -10.04
C GLY A 176 -4.19 1.28 -11.43
N LEU A 177 -3.80 0.44 -12.41
CA LEU A 177 -4.47 0.34 -13.71
C LEU A 177 -5.94 -0.09 -13.60
N ALA A 178 -6.34 -0.73 -12.50
CA ALA A 178 -7.74 -1.04 -12.21
C ALA A 178 -8.62 0.22 -12.22
N PHE A 179 -8.05 1.39 -11.90
CA PHE A 179 -8.76 2.66 -11.88
C PHE A 179 -8.88 3.32 -13.26
N PHE A 180 -8.35 2.72 -14.33
CA PHE A 180 -8.46 3.22 -15.70
C PHE A 180 -9.92 3.53 -16.11
N PHE A 181 -10.85 2.64 -15.73
CA PHE A 181 -12.27 2.80 -16.03
C PHE A 181 -12.91 4.01 -15.34
N PHE A 182 -12.31 4.53 -14.27
CA PHE A 182 -12.78 5.71 -13.53
C PHE A 182 -12.27 7.03 -14.10
N SER A 183 -11.25 6.99 -14.96
CA SER A 183 -10.70 8.19 -15.60
C SER A 183 -11.68 8.76 -16.63
N ASP A 184 -11.96 10.05 -16.49
CA ASP A 184 -12.69 10.84 -17.47
C ASP A 184 -11.80 11.14 -18.71
N ASN A 185 -10.47 11.18 -18.54
CA ASN A 185 -9.50 11.50 -19.59
C ASN A 185 -8.60 10.30 -19.93
N LYS A 186 -9.19 9.21 -20.40
CA LYS A 186 -8.45 7.96 -20.71
C LYS A 186 -7.26 8.16 -21.64
N LYS A 187 -7.40 9.02 -22.66
CA LYS A 187 -6.29 9.36 -23.58
C LYS A 187 -5.10 9.98 -22.84
N VAL A 188 -5.37 10.94 -21.95
CA VAL A 188 -4.34 11.59 -21.12
C VAL A 188 -3.70 10.56 -20.21
N LEU A 189 -4.47 9.68 -19.58
CA LEU A 189 -3.94 8.62 -18.73
C LEU A 189 -2.98 7.69 -19.50
N VAL A 190 -3.37 7.21 -20.69
CA VAL A 190 -2.52 6.35 -21.54
C VAL A 190 -1.23 7.06 -21.95
N GLN A 191 -1.35 8.29 -22.47
CA GLN A 191 -0.17 9.07 -22.87
C GLN A 191 0.76 9.34 -21.68
N SER A 192 0.19 9.58 -20.50
CA SER A 192 0.96 9.82 -19.27
C SER A 192 1.63 8.54 -18.76
N LEU A 193 1.01 7.38 -18.92
CA LEU A 193 1.63 6.09 -18.59
C LEU A 193 2.84 5.83 -19.48
N ILE A 194 2.75 6.11 -20.79
CA ILE A 194 3.87 6.00 -21.72
C ILE A 194 4.98 7.00 -21.35
N PHE A 195 4.61 8.27 -21.12
CA PHE A 195 5.55 9.30 -20.73
C PHE A 195 6.31 8.95 -19.45
N TRP A 196 5.60 8.61 -18.36
CA TRP A 196 6.24 8.26 -17.10
C TRP A 196 6.98 6.93 -17.17
N GLY A 197 6.50 5.97 -17.96
CA GLY A 197 7.22 4.73 -18.27
C GLY A 197 8.60 5.03 -18.84
N ALA A 198 8.66 5.81 -19.93
CA ALA A 198 9.94 6.20 -20.52
C ALA A 198 10.79 7.07 -19.57
N ALA A 199 10.19 8.09 -18.94
CA ALA A 199 10.91 9.03 -18.09
C ALA A 199 11.54 8.34 -16.87
N LEU A 200 10.80 7.48 -16.16
CA LEU A 200 11.32 6.79 -14.98
C LEU A 200 12.23 5.61 -15.32
N PHE A 201 12.12 5.04 -16.52
CA PHE A 201 13.07 4.04 -17.01
C PHE A 201 14.43 4.69 -17.31
N VAL A 202 14.44 5.87 -17.94
CA VAL A 202 15.65 6.61 -18.26
C VAL A 202 16.22 7.34 -17.05
N ALA A 203 15.40 7.72 -16.06
CA ALA A 203 15.86 8.51 -14.91
C ALA A 203 17.13 7.96 -14.20
N PRO A 204 17.26 6.66 -13.89
CA PRO A 204 18.49 6.11 -13.31
C PRO A 204 19.74 6.31 -14.18
N MET A 205 19.57 6.43 -15.51
CA MET A 205 20.67 6.62 -16.46
C MET A 205 21.33 8.01 -16.37
N ALA A 206 20.72 8.95 -15.64
CA ALA A 206 21.33 10.24 -15.35
C ALA A 206 22.51 10.13 -14.36
N ILE A 207 22.55 9.05 -13.57
CA ILE A 207 23.60 8.80 -12.56
C ILE A 207 24.39 7.54 -12.89
N PHE A 208 23.72 6.49 -13.37
CA PHE A 208 24.32 5.19 -13.67
C PHE A 208 24.43 4.99 -15.19
N SER A 209 25.33 4.12 -15.66
CA SER A 209 25.48 3.93 -17.12
C SER A 209 24.21 3.29 -17.74
N PRO A 210 23.82 3.67 -18.97
CA PRO A 210 22.66 3.09 -19.63
C PRO A 210 22.70 1.56 -19.75
N SER A 211 23.86 1.00 -20.07
CA SER A 211 24.05 -0.47 -20.16
C SER A 211 23.82 -1.16 -18.82
N PHE A 212 24.31 -0.56 -17.72
CA PHE A 212 24.06 -1.08 -16.37
C PHE A 212 22.57 -1.08 -16.01
N VAL A 213 21.85 0.01 -16.31
CA VAL A 213 20.42 0.12 -16.01
C VAL A 213 19.61 -0.91 -16.78
N VAL A 214 19.88 -1.07 -18.08
CA VAL A 214 19.21 -2.08 -18.93
C VAL A 214 19.48 -3.49 -18.41
N GLN A 215 20.74 -3.82 -18.10
CA GLN A 215 21.10 -5.12 -17.54
C GLN A 215 20.39 -5.36 -16.20
N SER A 216 20.33 -4.35 -15.33
CA SER A 216 19.66 -4.45 -14.03
C SER A 216 18.17 -4.77 -14.16
N TYR A 217 17.47 -4.28 -15.17
CA TYR A 217 16.08 -4.69 -15.41
C TYR A 217 15.94 -6.16 -15.82
N ASN A 218 16.91 -6.69 -16.58
CA ASN A 218 16.96 -8.12 -16.91
C ASN A 218 17.27 -8.97 -15.67
N ASP A 219 18.27 -8.56 -14.88
CA ASP A 219 18.62 -9.23 -13.62
C ASP A 219 17.47 -9.21 -12.62
N TRP A 220 16.71 -8.11 -12.56
CA TRP A 220 15.54 -7.99 -11.72
C TRP A 220 14.47 -9.03 -12.06
N TYR A 221 14.22 -9.25 -13.35
CA TYR A 221 13.29 -10.30 -13.80
C TYR A 221 13.71 -11.67 -13.27
N HIS A 222 14.98 -12.05 -13.42
CA HIS A 222 15.50 -13.33 -12.94
C HIS A 222 15.43 -13.43 -11.40
N SER A 223 15.79 -12.35 -10.69
CA SER A 223 15.68 -12.27 -9.23
C SER A 223 14.24 -12.48 -8.76
N LEU A 224 13.25 -11.87 -9.43
CA LEU A 224 11.84 -12.03 -9.07
C LEU A 224 11.28 -13.42 -9.37
N VAL A 225 11.69 -14.04 -10.48
CA VAL A 225 11.30 -15.43 -10.80
C VAL A 225 11.81 -16.36 -9.70
N PHE A 226 13.08 -16.23 -9.33
CA PHE A 226 13.67 -17.02 -8.25
C PHE A 226 13.00 -16.74 -6.90
N LYS A 227 12.76 -15.46 -6.58
CA LYS A 227 12.08 -15.06 -5.34
C LYS A 227 10.66 -15.60 -5.27
N ASN A 228 9.93 -15.64 -6.38
CA ASN A 228 8.58 -16.22 -6.41
C ASN A 228 8.59 -17.70 -6.00
N LEU A 229 9.54 -18.48 -6.53
CA LEU A 229 9.71 -19.90 -6.16
C LEU A 229 10.01 -20.05 -4.67
N GLN A 230 10.87 -19.18 -4.10
CA GLN A 230 11.16 -19.17 -2.67
C GLN A 230 9.94 -18.80 -1.81
N ASN A 231 9.09 -17.87 -2.28
CA ASN A 231 7.90 -17.45 -1.57
C ASN A 231 6.87 -18.57 -1.50
N GLU A 232 6.70 -19.33 -2.59
CA GLU A 232 5.75 -20.45 -2.68
C GLU A 232 6.15 -21.68 -1.84
N ALA A 233 7.40 -21.72 -1.34
CA ALA A 233 7.88 -22.81 -0.50
C ALA A 233 7.04 -22.93 0.79
N ILE A 234 6.29 -24.03 0.90
CA ILE A 234 5.38 -24.30 2.03
C ILE A 234 6.09 -24.29 3.40
N THR A 235 7.39 -24.61 3.41
CA THR A 235 8.26 -24.60 4.59
C THR A 235 8.57 -23.20 5.10
N ASN A 236 8.29 -22.14 4.33
CA ASN A 236 8.48 -20.76 4.75
C ASN A 236 7.19 -20.19 5.39
N PRO A 237 7.14 -20.05 6.73
CA PRO A 237 5.95 -19.57 7.41
C PRO A 237 5.79 -18.04 7.36
N TYR A 238 6.77 -17.30 6.81
CA TYR A 238 6.80 -15.83 6.82
C TYR A 238 6.39 -15.18 5.50
N GLN A 239 6.43 -15.95 4.40
CA GLN A 239 6.00 -15.52 3.07
C GLN A 239 4.70 -16.20 2.64
N ASP A 240 4.18 -15.77 1.49
CA ASP A 240 2.94 -16.27 0.91
C ASP A 240 1.79 -16.28 1.92
N ILE A 241 1.68 -15.20 2.69
CA ILE A 241 0.55 -14.92 3.55
C ILE A 241 -0.56 -14.36 2.64
N SER A 242 -1.15 -15.25 1.86
CA SER A 242 -2.08 -14.97 0.77
C SER A 242 -3.18 -16.04 0.72
N VAL A 243 -4.17 -15.90 -0.17
CA VAL A 243 -5.17 -16.94 -0.39
C VAL A 243 -4.53 -18.22 -0.93
N MET A 244 -3.57 -18.08 -1.86
CA MET A 244 -2.87 -19.24 -2.44
C MET A 244 -2.02 -19.95 -1.39
N GLY A 245 -1.27 -19.20 -0.59
CA GLY A 245 -0.45 -19.77 0.47
C GLY A 245 -1.28 -20.39 1.59
N MET A 246 -2.42 -19.80 1.94
CA MET A 246 -3.36 -20.41 2.87
C MET A 246 -3.88 -21.76 2.34
N ILE A 247 -4.22 -21.85 1.05
CA ILE A 247 -4.64 -23.12 0.42
C ILE A 247 -3.50 -24.15 0.50
N ARG A 248 -2.30 -23.83 0.01
CA ARG A 248 -1.12 -24.73 0.04
C ARG A 248 -0.81 -25.22 1.46
N LYS A 249 -0.78 -24.30 2.42
CA LYS A 249 -0.40 -24.55 3.80
C LYS A 249 -1.45 -25.37 4.57
N ILE A 250 -2.74 -25.10 4.36
CA ILE A 250 -3.83 -25.87 4.99
C ILE A 250 -3.92 -27.28 4.38
N SER A 251 -3.76 -27.41 3.06
CA SER A 251 -3.82 -28.72 2.41
C SER A 251 -2.56 -29.56 2.62
N GLY A 252 -1.46 -28.95 3.09
CA GLY A 252 -0.14 -29.60 3.18
C GLY A 252 0.48 -29.89 1.81
N ASN A 253 0.02 -29.24 0.74
CA ASN A 253 0.48 -29.51 -0.63
C ASN A 253 1.09 -28.25 -1.25
N GLY A 254 2.42 -28.20 -1.31
CA GLY A 254 3.18 -27.09 -1.90
C GLY A 254 3.07 -26.99 -3.43
N GLU A 255 2.69 -28.08 -4.11
CA GLU A 255 2.60 -28.15 -5.58
C GLU A 255 1.32 -27.51 -6.15
N ILE A 256 0.41 -27.02 -5.28
CA ILE A 256 -0.82 -26.37 -5.76
C ILE A 256 -0.46 -25.09 -6.52
N PRO A 257 -0.80 -25.00 -7.81
CA PRO A 257 -0.41 -23.87 -8.64
C PRO A 257 -1.15 -22.60 -8.21
N THR A 258 -0.44 -21.47 -8.27
CA THR A 258 -0.99 -20.14 -7.97
C THR A 258 -2.07 -19.71 -8.99
N LEU A 259 -1.91 -20.09 -10.26
CA LEU A 259 -2.68 -19.54 -11.38
C LEU A 259 -4.21 -19.74 -11.27
N PRO A 260 -4.76 -20.93 -10.96
CA PRO A 260 -6.22 -21.11 -10.88
C PRO A 260 -6.87 -20.22 -9.82
N VAL A 261 -6.23 -20.09 -8.65
CA VAL A 261 -6.73 -19.25 -7.55
C VAL A 261 -6.67 -17.77 -7.94
N LEU A 262 -5.57 -17.35 -8.57
CA LEU A 262 -5.41 -15.99 -9.08
C LEU A 262 -6.46 -15.67 -10.16
N LEU A 263 -6.70 -16.57 -11.11
CA LEU A 263 -7.73 -16.41 -12.15
C LEU A 263 -9.13 -16.28 -11.54
N ALA A 264 -9.48 -17.11 -10.56
CA ALA A 264 -10.75 -17.02 -9.84
C ALA A 264 -10.88 -15.68 -9.09
N GLY A 265 -9.80 -15.24 -8.43
CA GLY A 265 -9.72 -13.93 -7.79
C GLY A 265 -9.92 -12.78 -8.78
N MET A 266 -9.22 -12.80 -9.93
CA MET A 266 -9.34 -11.80 -10.98
C MET A 266 -10.74 -11.79 -11.61
N PHE A 267 -11.34 -12.95 -11.81
CA PHE A 267 -12.72 -13.05 -12.29
C PHE A 267 -13.67 -12.34 -11.31
N LEU A 268 -13.65 -12.70 -10.02
CA LEU A 268 -14.51 -12.08 -9.01
C LEU A 268 -14.22 -10.57 -8.85
N PHE A 269 -12.94 -10.18 -8.89
CA PHE A 269 -12.48 -8.79 -8.85
C PHE A 269 -13.01 -7.96 -10.03
N SER A 270 -13.18 -8.58 -11.20
CA SER A 270 -13.58 -7.88 -12.43
C SER A 270 -15.10 -7.74 -12.59
N LEU A 271 -15.90 -8.62 -11.98
CA LEU A 271 -17.37 -8.57 -12.05
C LEU A 271 -17.99 -7.20 -11.70
N PRO A 272 -17.53 -6.45 -10.68
CA PRO A 272 -18.01 -5.10 -10.40
C PRO A 272 -17.95 -4.14 -11.60
N TYR A 273 -16.97 -4.28 -12.51
CA TYR A 273 -16.84 -3.38 -13.66
C TYR A 273 -17.95 -3.55 -14.69
N LEU A 274 -18.70 -4.67 -14.66
CA LEU A 274 -19.88 -4.87 -15.51
C LEU A 274 -21.05 -3.94 -15.11
N ARG A 275 -21.02 -3.34 -13.92
CA ARG A 275 -22.00 -2.36 -13.46
C ARG A 275 -21.66 -0.96 -13.97
N VAL A 276 -21.70 -0.78 -15.29
CA VAL A 276 -21.29 0.45 -15.99
C VAL A 276 -22.03 1.68 -15.45
N ASP A 277 -23.30 1.53 -15.10
CA ASP A 277 -24.17 2.52 -14.45
C ASP A 277 -23.64 3.02 -13.10
N ARG A 278 -22.85 2.19 -12.41
CA ARG A 278 -22.23 2.52 -11.10
C ARG A 278 -20.80 3.01 -11.22
N LEU A 279 -20.15 2.89 -12.37
CA LEU A 279 -18.77 3.36 -12.55
C LEU A 279 -18.61 4.86 -12.43
N SER A 280 -19.68 5.66 -12.49
CA SER A 280 -19.66 7.10 -12.19
C SER A 280 -19.86 7.42 -10.71
N ASN A 281 -20.29 6.44 -9.90
CA ASN A 281 -20.65 6.62 -8.51
C ASN A 281 -19.38 6.63 -7.62
N ARG A 282 -19.09 7.76 -6.98
CA ARG A 282 -17.89 7.90 -6.15
C ARG A 282 -17.81 6.92 -4.96
N PRO A 283 -18.90 6.69 -4.19
CA PRO A 283 -18.89 5.62 -3.18
C PRO A 283 -18.48 4.26 -3.75
N PHE A 284 -19.00 3.90 -4.92
CA PHE A 284 -18.65 2.65 -5.60
C PHE A 284 -17.15 2.63 -5.94
N ARG A 285 -16.61 3.72 -6.51
CA ARG A 285 -15.18 3.84 -6.81
C ARG A 285 -14.30 3.77 -5.55
N LEU A 286 -14.74 4.32 -4.42
CA LEU A 286 -14.01 4.25 -3.14
C LEU A 286 -14.00 2.82 -2.59
N MET A 287 -15.10 2.08 -2.76
CA MET A 287 -15.18 0.66 -2.39
C MET A 287 -14.35 -0.22 -3.34
N MET A 288 -14.22 0.17 -4.61
CA MET A 288 -13.26 -0.43 -5.54
C MET A 288 -11.80 -0.18 -5.14
N LEU A 289 -11.45 1.01 -4.63
CA LEU A 289 -10.12 1.25 -4.04
C LEU A 289 -9.84 0.30 -2.87
N SER A 290 -10.83 0.12 -1.98
CA SER A 290 -10.73 -0.86 -0.88
C SER A 290 -10.49 -2.28 -1.40
N SER A 291 -11.25 -2.70 -2.42
CA SER A 291 -11.06 -4.00 -3.08
C SER A 291 -9.67 -4.15 -3.70
N VAL A 292 -9.16 -3.13 -4.41
CA VAL A 292 -7.82 -3.14 -5.02
C VAL A 292 -6.72 -3.30 -3.97
N LEU A 293 -6.79 -2.55 -2.88
CA LEU A 293 -5.81 -2.63 -1.79
C LEU A 293 -5.76 -4.03 -1.16
N LEU A 294 -6.92 -4.65 -0.92
CA LEU A 294 -7.00 -6.02 -0.42
C LEU A 294 -6.52 -7.05 -1.44
N PHE A 295 -6.96 -6.93 -2.70
CA PHE A 295 -6.59 -7.82 -3.80
C PHE A 295 -5.07 -7.90 -3.98
N THR A 296 -4.39 -6.76 -3.91
CA THR A 296 -2.93 -6.63 -4.06
C THR A 296 -2.16 -7.55 -3.10
N VAL A 297 -2.67 -7.76 -1.89
CA VAL A 297 -2.03 -8.59 -0.85
C VAL A 297 -2.54 -10.02 -0.91
N LEU A 298 -3.87 -10.19 -1.02
CA LEU A 298 -4.51 -11.51 -0.95
C LEU A 298 -4.14 -12.42 -2.12
N PHE A 299 -3.77 -11.86 -3.27
CA PHE A 299 -3.43 -12.59 -4.47
C PHE A 299 -1.97 -12.37 -4.91
N SER A 300 -1.07 -12.23 -3.95
CA SER A 300 0.38 -12.16 -4.16
C SER A 300 1.13 -13.17 -3.30
N THR A 301 2.06 -13.90 -3.90
CA THR A 301 3.00 -14.81 -3.20
C THR A 301 4.01 -14.04 -2.34
N GLY A 302 4.34 -12.80 -2.71
CA GLY A 302 5.25 -11.92 -1.97
C GLY A 302 4.59 -11.21 -0.79
N SER A 303 3.45 -11.71 -0.30
CA SER A 303 2.77 -11.16 0.87
C SER A 303 3.35 -11.74 2.15
N GLU A 304 3.78 -10.84 3.03
CA GLU A 304 4.32 -11.12 4.37
C GLU A 304 3.59 -10.25 5.39
N HIS A 305 3.90 -10.40 6.68
CA HIS A 305 3.21 -9.65 7.74
C HIS A 305 3.25 -8.13 7.53
N ALA A 306 4.39 -7.58 7.09
CA ALA A 306 4.56 -6.15 6.83
C ALA A 306 3.81 -5.66 5.58
N THR A 307 3.42 -6.53 4.65
CA THR A 307 2.68 -6.16 3.44
C THR A 307 1.23 -5.75 3.76
N TYR A 308 0.69 -6.22 4.88
CA TYR A 308 -0.72 -6.05 5.23
C TYR A 308 -1.12 -4.63 5.60
N ILE A 309 -0.19 -3.67 5.75
CA ILE A 309 -0.55 -2.24 5.79
C ILE A 309 -1.33 -1.82 4.53
N VAL A 310 -1.06 -2.44 3.38
CA VAL A 310 -1.81 -2.22 2.14
C VAL A 310 -3.25 -2.74 2.30
N ALA A 311 -3.42 -4.00 2.74
CA ALA A 311 -4.73 -4.61 2.96
C ALA A 311 -5.55 -3.88 4.04
N PHE A 312 -4.91 -3.47 5.14
CA PHE A 312 -5.54 -2.76 6.26
C PHE A 312 -5.96 -1.34 5.90
N ALA A 313 -5.27 -0.67 4.98
CA ALA A 313 -5.79 0.55 4.39
C ALA A 313 -7.11 0.28 3.66
N GLY A 314 -7.21 -0.83 2.91
CA GLY A 314 -8.44 -1.27 2.26
C GLY A 314 -9.55 -1.59 3.26
N ILE A 315 -9.27 -2.41 4.28
CA ILE A 315 -10.20 -2.76 5.36
C ILE A 315 -10.70 -1.51 6.09
N GLY A 316 -9.79 -0.59 6.41
CA GLY A 316 -10.12 0.68 7.06
C GLY A 316 -11.07 1.53 6.21
N ILE A 317 -10.81 1.65 4.90
CA ILE A 317 -11.72 2.32 3.96
C ILE A 317 -13.10 1.64 3.97
N TRP A 318 -13.17 0.31 3.92
CA TRP A 318 -14.45 -0.38 3.91
C TRP A 318 -15.25 -0.17 5.19
N PHE A 319 -14.64 -0.36 6.36
CA PHE A 319 -15.32 -0.17 7.65
C PHE A 319 -15.86 1.26 7.81
N VAL A 320 -15.09 2.28 7.42
CA VAL A 320 -15.59 3.67 7.50
C VAL A 320 -16.71 3.96 6.51
N THR A 321 -16.85 3.14 5.46
CA THR A 321 -17.94 3.24 4.48
C THR A 321 -19.22 2.54 4.89
N LEU A 322 -19.18 1.64 5.86
CA LEU A 322 -20.39 1.01 6.39
C LEU A 322 -21.31 2.04 7.07
N LYS A 323 -22.60 1.68 7.21
CA LYS A 323 -23.57 2.50 7.96
C LYS A 323 -23.04 2.74 9.39
N ARG A 324 -23.11 3.97 9.88
CA ARG A 324 -22.41 4.37 11.13
C ARG A 324 -22.91 3.66 12.40
N SER A 325 -24.16 3.21 12.43
CA SER A 325 -24.70 2.39 13.50
C SER A 325 -24.42 0.92 13.19
N TRP A 326 -23.21 0.45 13.49
CA TRP A 326 -22.87 -0.96 13.34
C TRP A 326 -23.73 -1.81 14.26
N ASP A 327 -24.30 -2.87 13.72
CA ASP A 327 -24.96 -3.88 14.54
C ASP A 327 -23.94 -4.74 15.32
N LYS A 328 -24.43 -5.60 16.21
CA LYS A 328 -23.58 -6.46 17.05
C LYS A 328 -22.70 -7.41 16.22
N TRP A 329 -23.17 -7.85 15.05
CA TRP A 329 -22.43 -8.77 14.19
C TRP A 329 -21.32 -8.06 13.43
N GLN A 330 -21.57 -6.82 13.01
CA GLN A 330 -20.55 -5.95 12.41
C GLN A 330 -19.45 -5.60 13.39
N TRP A 331 -19.79 -5.33 14.66
CA TRP A 331 -18.78 -5.16 15.72
C TRP A 331 -17.99 -6.43 16.00
N ALA A 332 -18.67 -7.58 16.11
CA ALA A 332 -18.00 -8.87 16.30
C ALA A 332 -17.04 -9.16 15.13
N PHE A 333 -17.49 -8.96 13.89
CA PHE A 333 -16.67 -9.15 12.69
C PHE A 333 -15.48 -8.19 12.66
N PHE A 334 -15.67 -6.91 13.00
CA PHE A 334 -14.58 -5.95 13.15
C PHE A 334 -13.52 -6.44 14.16
N LEU A 335 -13.94 -6.89 15.34
CA LEU A 335 -13.02 -7.38 16.38
C LEU A 335 -12.25 -8.63 15.91
N VAL A 336 -12.92 -9.55 15.22
CA VAL A 336 -12.27 -10.73 14.61
C VAL A 336 -11.24 -10.31 13.57
N VAL A 337 -11.58 -9.36 12.68
CA VAL A 337 -10.65 -8.86 11.67
C VAL A 337 -9.47 -8.14 12.30
N MET A 338 -9.68 -7.30 13.30
CA MET A 338 -8.61 -6.61 14.00
C MET A 338 -7.70 -7.58 14.76
N TYR A 339 -8.26 -8.59 15.42
CA TYR A 339 -7.47 -9.56 16.17
C TYR A 339 -6.68 -10.48 15.24
N PHE A 340 -7.35 -11.30 14.43
CA PHE A 340 -6.70 -12.31 13.59
C PHE A 340 -5.98 -11.74 12.37
N GLY A 341 -6.38 -10.55 11.90
CA GLY A 341 -5.73 -9.89 10.78
C GLY A 341 -4.55 -9.00 11.18
N SER A 342 -4.48 -8.54 12.44
CA SER A 342 -3.44 -7.60 12.86
C SER A 342 -2.88 -7.86 14.26
N LEU A 343 -3.72 -7.74 15.30
CA LEU A 343 -3.26 -7.68 16.68
C LEU A 343 -2.66 -8.99 17.19
N PHE A 344 -2.96 -10.15 16.58
CA PHE A 344 -2.35 -11.43 16.98
C PHE A 344 -0.82 -11.43 16.85
N TYR A 345 -0.26 -10.56 15.99
CA TYR A 345 1.18 -10.43 15.81
C TYR A 345 1.85 -9.66 16.97
N SER A 346 1.07 -8.97 17.81
CA SER A 346 1.54 -8.30 19.03
C SER A 346 1.62 -9.25 20.23
N ASP A 347 2.03 -8.70 21.38
CA ASP A 347 2.09 -9.41 22.66
C ASP A 347 0.70 -9.81 23.22
N LEU A 348 -0.39 -9.42 22.57
CA LEU A 348 -1.74 -9.92 22.88
C LEU A 348 -1.91 -11.42 22.63
N SER A 349 -1.01 -12.04 21.85
CA SER A 349 -0.98 -13.49 21.66
C SER A 349 0.30 -14.10 22.23
N THR A 350 0.27 -15.40 22.53
CA THR A 350 1.48 -16.14 22.91
C THR A 350 2.34 -16.44 21.68
N TYR A 351 3.65 -16.62 21.89
CA TYR A 351 4.54 -17.09 20.83
C TYR A 351 4.05 -18.42 20.24
N HIS A 352 3.59 -19.36 21.09
CA HIS A 352 3.05 -20.64 20.66
C HIS A 352 1.87 -20.47 19.70
N PHE A 353 0.89 -19.62 20.03
CA PHE A 353 -0.25 -19.34 19.15
C PHE A 353 0.19 -18.77 17.79
N ARG A 354 1.13 -17.81 17.79
CA ARG A 354 1.67 -17.26 16.54
C ARG A 354 2.42 -18.31 15.72
N ALA A 355 3.28 -19.09 16.36
CA ALA A 355 4.21 -20.01 15.73
C ALA A 355 3.58 -21.31 15.23
N GLN A 356 2.57 -21.82 15.95
CA GLN A 356 1.99 -23.14 15.69
C GLN A 356 0.61 -23.06 15.02
N ILE A 357 -0.09 -21.92 15.13
CA ILE A 357 -1.45 -21.77 14.60
C ILE A 357 -1.46 -20.71 13.50
N MET A 358 -1.04 -19.47 13.78
CA MET A 358 -1.27 -18.39 12.82
C MET A 358 -0.35 -18.44 11.60
N ARG A 359 0.97 -18.57 11.80
CA ARG A 359 1.96 -18.53 10.71
C ARG A 359 1.95 -19.79 9.82
N PRO A 360 1.90 -21.03 10.37
CA PRO A 360 1.98 -22.23 9.54
C PRO A 360 0.86 -22.33 8.52
N TYR A 361 -0.32 -21.78 8.80
CA TYR A 361 -1.49 -21.84 7.92
C TYR A 361 -1.83 -20.50 7.24
N ALA A 362 -0.95 -19.49 7.32
CA ALA A 362 -1.18 -18.16 6.76
C ALA A 362 -2.52 -17.50 7.19
N LEU A 363 -2.99 -17.76 8.42
CA LEU A 363 -4.35 -17.41 8.86
C LEU A 363 -4.62 -15.90 8.94
N LYS A 364 -3.58 -15.06 8.89
CA LYS A 364 -3.73 -13.60 8.75
C LYS A 364 -4.49 -13.22 7.47
N ALA A 365 -4.39 -14.03 6.42
CA ALA A 365 -5.12 -13.83 5.16
C ALA A 365 -6.62 -14.05 5.30
N LEU A 366 -7.06 -14.97 6.16
CA LEU A 366 -8.46 -15.38 6.27
C LEU A 366 -9.43 -14.22 6.61
N PRO A 367 -9.26 -13.44 7.69
CA PRO A 367 -10.17 -12.33 7.98
C PRO A 367 -10.15 -11.26 6.88
N CYS A 368 -9.00 -11.03 6.25
CA CYS A 368 -8.86 -10.09 5.14
C CYS A 368 -9.60 -10.59 3.89
N LEU A 369 -9.55 -11.90 3.61
CA LEU A 369 -10.31 -12.55 2.54
C LEU A 369 -11.82 -12.41 2.79
N LEU A 370 -12.29 -12.63 4.02
CA LEU A 370 -13.71 -12.46 4.35
C LEU A 370 -14.19 -11.02 4.11
N VAL A 371 -13.38 -10.02 4.47
CA VAL A 371 -13.68 -8.61 4.15
C VAL A 371 -13.71 -8.39 2.63
N TRP A 372 -12.72 -8.92 1.90
CA TRP A 372 -12.66 -8.77 0.45
C TRP A 372 -13.85 -9.44 -0.27
N LEU A 373 -14.29 -10.61 0.18
CA LEU A 373 -15.50 -11.27 -0.31
C LEU A 373 -16.76 -10.47 0.00
N ALA A 374 -16.86 -9.88 1.20
CA ALA A 374 -17.97 -9.01 1.57
C ALA A 374 -18.02 -7.74 0.69
N ILE A 375 -16.89 -7.09 0.46
CA ILE A 375 -16.75 -5.96 -0.46
C ILE A 375 -17.18 -6.38 -1.87
N SER A 376 -16.66 -7.51 -2.37
CA SER A 376 -16.97 -8.03 -3.70
C SER A 376 -18.47 -8.28 -3.86
N ALA A 377 -19.10 -8.92 -2.87
CA ALA A 377 -20.55 -9.14 -2.87
C ALA A 377 -21.34 -7.82 -2.87
N GLN A 378 -20.94 -6.83 -2.07
CA GLN A 378 -21.60 -5.52 -2.03
C GLN A 378 -21.46 -4.76 -3.36
N LEU A 379 -20.28 -4.79 -3.98
CA LEU A 379 -20.01 -4.21 -5.29
C LEU A 379 -20.87 -4.88 -6.37
N ILE A 380 -20.85 -6.22 -6.41
CA ILE A 380 -21.62 -7.03 -7.37
C ILE A 380 -23.13 -6.82 -7.19
N ARG A 381 -23.63 -6.63 -5.97
CA ARG A 381 -25.06 -6.37 -5.70
C ARG A 381 -25.45 -4.88 -5.84
N GLY A 382 -24.48 -3.98 -6.01
CA GLY A 382 -24.73 -2.53 -6.06
C GLY A 382 -25.13 -1.92 -4.71
N GLN A 383 -24.86 -2.60 -3.59
CA GLN A 383 -25.23 -2.19 -2.24
C GLN A 383 -24.19 -1.23 -1.64
N VAL A 384 -23.93 -0.10 -2.31
CA VAL A 384 -22.98 0.91 -1.82
C VAL A 384 -23.73 2.05 -1.13
N CYS A 385 -23.48 2.25 0.16
CA CYS A 385 -24.16 3.29 0.95
C CYS A 385 -23.09 4.21 1.57
N PHE A 386 -22.95 5.45 1.10
CA PHE A 386 -22.00 6.39 1.71
C PHE A 386 -22.49 7.84 1.68
N ARG A 387 -22.22 8.59 2.76
CA ARG A 387 -22.47 10.04 2.84
C ARG A 387 -21.16 10.79 2.57
N PHE A 388 -21.03 11.38 1.38
CA PHE A 388 -19.89 12.25 1.04
C PHE A 388 -19.94 13.58 1.78
N THR A 389 -18.77 14.21 1.96
CA THR A 389 -18.68 15.61 2.40
C THR A 389 -18.38 16.48 1.18
N PRO A 390 -19.28 17.37 0.74
CA PRO A 390 -19.02 18.22 -0.44
C PRO A 390 -17.88 19.24 -0.24
N ARG A 391 -17.60 19.62 1.02
CA ARG A 391 -16.77 20.79 1.36
C ARG A 391 -15.29 20.73 0.93
N TYR A 392 -14.71 19.56 0.68
CA TYR A 392 -13.29 19.49 0.31
C TYR A 392 -13.01 19.75 -1.18
N PHE A 393 -14.02 19.60 -2.04
CA PHE A 393 -13.86 19.83 -3.48
C PHE A 393 -14.08 21.29 -3.90
N GLN A 394 -14.80 22.08 -3.09
CA GLN A 394 -14.96 23.50 -3.37
C GLN A 394 -13.63 24.25 -3.30
N PHE A 395 -12.71 23.87 -2.41
CA PHE A 395 -11.46 24.63 -2.24
C PHE A 395 -10.56 24.66 -3.50
N VAL A 396 -10.68 23.67 -4.40
CA VAL A 396 -9.91 23.66 -5.67
C VAL A 396 -10.65 24.41 -6.79
N ASN A 397 -11.97 24.50 -6.75
CA ASN A 397 -12.75 25.27 -7.72
C ASN A 397 -12.87 26.75 -7.35
N THR A 398 -12.88 27.10 -6.06
CA THR A 398 -12.90 28.51 -5.60
C THR A 398 -11.58 29.24 -5.92
N LEU A 399 -10.45 28.51 -5.99
CA LEU A 399 -9.17 29.07 -6.46
C LEU A 399 -9.13 29.29 -7.98
N LYS A 400 -10.02 28.64 -8.75
CA LYS A 400 -10.18 28.90 -10.19
C LYS A 400 -11.23 29.98 -10.48
N SER A 401 -12.29 30.10 -9.67
CA SER A 401 -13.29 31.16 -9.84
C SER A 401 -12.80 32.53 -9.36
N ASN A 402 -11.97 32.59 -8.31
CA ASN A 402 -11.48 33.87 -7.78
C ASN A 402 -10.38 34.51 -8.65
N LYS A 403 -9.78 33.79 -9.60
CA LYS A 403 -8.86 34.37 -10.60
C LYS A 403 -9.55 34.89 -11.86
N ILE A 404 -10.85 34.67 -12.02
CA ILE A 404 -11.61 35.15 -13.20
C ILE A 404 -12.37 36.45 -12.89
N TYR A 405 -12.57 36.81 -11.61
CA TYR A 405 -13.29 38.03 -11.22
C TYR A 405 -12.39 39.22 -10.82
N GLU A 406 -11.07 39.07 -10.74
CA GLU A 406 -10.14 40.19 -10.46
C GLU A 406 -9.58 40.87 -11.72
N GLY A 407 -10.09 40.53 -12.92
CA GLY A 407 -9.66 41.11 -14.20
C GLY A 407 -10.57 42.18 -14.81
N GLN A 408 -11.64 42.60 -14.13
CA GLN A 408 -12.53 43.66 -14.57
C GLN A 408 -12.90 44.59 -13.41
N SER A 409 -11.93 45.34 -12.90
CA SER A 409 -12.14 46.68 -12.33
C SER A 409 -10.80 47.30 -11.99
N ARG A 410 -10.23 48.02 -12.96
CA ARG A 410 -9.56 49.33 -12.82
C ARG A 410 -9.00 49.77 -14.16
#